data_AF-A0A4S1ET75-F1
#
_entry.id   AF-A0A4S1ET75-F1
#
_cell.length_a   1.000
_cell.length_b   1.000
_cell.length_c   1.000
_cell.angle_alpha   90.00
_cell.angle_beta   90.00
_cell.angle_gamma   90.00
#
_symmetry.space_group_name_H-M   'P 1'
#
loop_
_entity.id
_entity.type
_entity.pdbx_description
1 polymer ?
#
loop_
_entity_poly.entity_id
_entity_poly.type
_entity_poly.pdbx_seq_one_letter_code
_entity_poly.pdbx_strand_id
1 'polypeptide(L)'
;LVPRGAGVGSAIGFLKAPFGYEALASKLTRLSRFESSDVNALLADLKASAEGFVRSGASGGIVCEITAFMRYAGQGWEIPVLLPDEPFGDDAVAKLKSLFE
;
A
#
# COMPACT_ATOMS: atom_id res chain seq x y z
N LEU A 1 4.34 25.46 21.96
CA LEU A 1 2.88 25.44 22.21
C LEU A 1 2.51 24.01 22.58
N VAL A 2 2.27 23.72 23.86
CA VAL A 2 1.93 22.36 24.35
C VAL A 2 0.41 22.29 24.51
N PRO A 3 -0.30 21.39 23.81
CA PRO A 3 -1.76 21.33 23.93
C PRO A 3 -2.18 20.83 25.32
N ARG A 4 -3.20 21.48 25.91
CA ARG A 4 -3.86 20.96 27.12
C ARG A 4 -4.60 19.68 26.76
N GLY A 5 -4.22 18.55 27.38
CA GLY A 5 -4.81 17.23 27.11
C GLY A 5 -3.82 16.10 26.79
N ALA A 6 -2.54 16.26 27.14
CA ALA A 6 -1.47 15.28 26.88
C ALA A 6 -1.70 13.86 27.45
N GLY A 7 -2.75 13.65 28.27
CA GLY A 7 -3.17 12.33 28.76
C GLY A 7 -4.30 11.65 27.97
N VAL A 8 -4.95 12.34 27.01
CA VAL A 8 -6.12 11.84 26.25
C VAL A 8 -6.01 12.02 24.73
N GLY A 9 -4.88 12.51 24.24
CA GLY A 9 -4.64 12.72 22.79
C GLY A 9 -4.82 11.45 21.94
N SER A 10 -4.48 10.28 22.47
CA SER A 10 -4.61 8.99 21.78
C SER A 10 -6.07 8.60 21.50
N ALA A 11 -7.01 8.97 22.37
CA ALA A 11 -8.43 8.66 22.20
C ALA A 11 -9.12 9.61 21.21
N ILE A 12 -8.69 10.88 21.16
CA ILE A 12 -9.19 11.86 20.18
C ILE A 12 -8.69 11.52 18.77
N GLY A 13 -7.42 11.07 18.65
CA GLY A 13 -6.88 10.56 17.39
C GLY A 13 -7.67 9.35 16.88
N PHE A 14 -8.05 8.42 17.76
CA PHE A 14 -8.87 7.26 17.42
C PHE A 14 -10.28 7.63 16.92
N LEU A 15 -10.91 8.66 17.49
CA LEU A 15 -12.26 9.12 17.08
C LEU A 15 -12.26 9.94 15.77
N LYS A 16 -11.11 10.47 15.35
CA LYS A 16 -10.94 11.21 14.08
C LYS A 16 -10.25 10.40 12.98
N ALA A 17 -9.64 9.26 13.32
CA ALA A 17 -9.01 8.41 12.34
C ALA A 17 -10.09 7.83 11.40
N PRO A 18 -9.94 7.97 10.08
CA PRO A 18 -10.85 7.32 9.15
C PRO A 18 -10.82 5.80 9.38
N PHE A 19 -11.97 5.15 9.22
CA PHE A 19 -12.05 3.70 9.26
C PHE A 19 -11.22 3.13 8.11
N GLY A 20 -10.12 2.46 8.43
CA GLY A 20 -9.12 2.00 7.48
C GLY A 20 -8.62 0.60 7.81
N TYR A 21 -8.05 -0.05 6.80
CA TYR A 21 -7.46 -1.38 6.91
C TYR A 21 -6.21 -1.45 6.04
N GLU A 22 -5.19 -2.15 6.53
CA GLU A 22 -3.94 -2.38 5.81
C GLU A 22 -3.75 -3.89 5.58
N ALA A 23 -3.67 -4.29 4.32
CA ALA A 23 -3.37 -5.66 3.91
C ALA A 23 -1.93 -5.72 3.42
N LEU A 24 -1.17 -6.75 3.85
CA LEU A 24 0.25 -6.89 3.52
C LEU A 24 0.53 -8.28 2.96
N ALA A 25 1.38 -8.35 1.94
CA ALA A 25 1.97 -9.60 1.45
C ALA A 25 3.45 -9.40 1.11
N SER A 26 4.23 -10.46 1.27
CA SER A 26 5.64 -10.48 0.91
C SER A 26 5.88 -11.50 -0.21
N LYS A 27 6.16 -11.02 -1.42
CA LYS A 27 6.58 -11.84 -2.57
C LYS A 27 7.80 -11.20 -3.23
N LEU A 28 8.98 -11.76 -2.95
CA LEU A 28 10.23 -11.26 -3.53
C LEU A 28 10.28 -11.58 -5.02
N THR A 29 10.12 -10.55 -5.86
CA THR A 29 10.11 -10.67 -7.32
C THR A 29 11.28 -9.88 -7.89
N ARG A 30 12.11 -10.51 -8.72
CA ARG A 30 13.12 -9.78 -9.49
C ARG A 30 12.41 -9.09 -10.65
N LEU A 31 12.68 -7.79 -10.87
CA LEU A 31 12.10 -7.06 -12.00
C LEU A 31 12.43 -7.67 -13.37
N SER A 32 13.53 -8.44 -13.49
CA SER A 32 13.88 -9.18 -14.71
C SER A 32 13.03 -10.42 -14.98
N ARG A 33 12.18 -10.83 -14.03
CA ARG A 33 11.22 -11.94 -14.12
C ARG A 33 9.85 -11.49 -13.64
N PHE A 34 9.55 -10.21 -13.84
CA PHE A 34 8.28 -9.63 -13.41
C PHE A 34 7.18 -10.10 -14.35
N GLU A 35 6.19 -10.79 -13.79
CA GLU A 35 5.00 -11.22 -14.51
C GLU A 35 3.83 -10.35 -14.04
N SER A 36 3.34 -9.46 -14.91
CA SER A 36 2.30 -8.49 -14.56
C SER A 36 1.02 -9.15 -14.07
N SER A 37 0.63 -10.30 -14.66
CA SER A 37 -0.55 -11.06 -14.24
C SER A 37 -0.47 -11.51 -12.78
N ASP A 38 0.68 -12.02 -12.36
CA ASP A 38 0.93 -12.51 -11.01
C ASP A 38 0.84 -11.40 -9.96
N VAL A 39 1.43 -10.25 -10.27
CA VAL A 39 1.45 -9.11 -9.35
C VAL A 39 0.09 -8.42 -9.30
N ASN A 40 -0.60 -8.31 -10.44
CA ASN A 40 -1.97 -7.80 -10.49
C ASN A 40 -2.93 -8.68 -9.68
N ALA A 41 -2.81 -10.00 -9.78
CA ALA A 41 -3.61 -10.92 -8.98
C ALA A 41 -3.37 -10.73 -7.47
N LEU A 42 -2.10 -10.63 -7.06
CA LEU A 42 -1.74 -10.38 -5.66
C LEU A 42 -2.32 -9.05 -5.14
N LEU A 43 -2.19 -7.97 -5.91
CA LEU A 43 -2.72 -6.67 -5.54
C LEU A 43 -4.26 -6.67 -5.49
N ALA A 44 -4.91 -7.35 -6.43
CA ALA A 44 -6.36 -7.49 -6.43
C ALA A 44 -6.87 -8.23 -5.19
N ASP A 45 -6.20 -9.31 -4.78
CA ASP A 45 -6.56 -10.07 -3.58
C ASP A 45 -6.39 -9.23 -2.30
N LEU A 46 -5.27 -8.50 -2.18
CA LEU A 46 -5.02 -7.59 -1.05
C LEU A 46 -6.06 -6.47 -0.99
N LYS A 47 -6.37 -5.86 -2.14
CA LYS A 47 -7.37 -4.82 -2.24
C LYS A 47 -8.76 -5.33 -1.88
N ALA A 48 -9.17 -6.47 -2.42
CA ALA A 48 -10.47 -7.08 -2.11
C ALA A 48 -10.60 -7.38 -0.61
N SER A 49 -9.53 -7.89 0.03
CA SER A 49 -9.49 -8.12 1.47
C SER A 49 -9.68 -6.81 2.26
N ALA A 50 -8.91 -5.78 1.91
CA ALA A 50 -8.97 -4.49 2.60
C ALA A 50 -10.31 -3.77 2.41
N GLU A 51 -10.80 -3.69 1.18
CA GLU A 51 -12.09 -3.06 0.87
C GLU A 51 -13.25 -3.80 1.52
N GLY A 52 -13.22 -5.13 1.52
CA GLY A 52 -14.23 -5.95 2.19
C GLY A 52 -14.31 -5.64 3.69
N PHE A 53 -13.16 -5.50 4.35
CA PHE A 53 -13.13 -5.08 5.75
C PHE A 53 -13.64 -3.65 5.93
N VAL A 54 -13.15 -2.69 5.14
CA VAL A 54 -13.55 -1.28 5.25
C VAL A 54 -15.07 -1.12 5.04
N ARG A 55 -15.64 -1.84 4.07
CA ARG A 55 -17.09 -1.84 3.81
C ARG A 55 -17.94 -2.39 4.95
N SER A 56 -17.39 -3.23 5.82
CA SER A 56 -18.11 -3.73 6.99
C SER A 56 -18.34 -2.64 8.05
N GLY A 57 -17.51 -1.59 8.08
CA GLY A 57 -17.57 -0.51 9.07
C GLY A 57 -17.79 0.89 8.51
N ALA A 58 -17.75 1.09 7.18
CA ALA A 58 -17.92 2.38 6.54
C ALA A 58 -18.68 2.31 5.20
N SER A 59 -19.56 3.29 4.97
CA SER A 59 -20.37 3.42 3.73
C SER A 59 -19.84 4.45 2.74
N GLY A 60 -18.84 5.24 3.11
CA GLY A 60 -18.27 6.31 2.29
C GLY A 60 -17.45 5.84 1.10
N GLY A 61 -16.85 6.80 0.38
CA GLY A 61 -15.83 6.50 -0.62
C GLY A 61 -14.60 5.89 0.03
N ILE A 62 -14.01 4.89 -0.64
CA ILE A 62 -12.79 4.23 -0.19
C ILE A 62 -11.63 4.80 -1.00
N VAL A 63 -10.58 5.23 -0.32
CA VAL A 63 -9.31 5.63 -0.95
C VAL A 63 -8.34 4.47 -0.77
N CYS A 64 -7.73 4.02 -1.87
CA CYS A 64 -6.73 2.96 -1.87
C CYS A 64 -5.35 3.57 -2.11
N GLU A 65 -4.40 3.27 -1.23
CA GLU A 65 -2.98 3.63 -1.38
C GLU A 65 -2.16 2.36 -1.37
N ILE A 66 -1.32 2.18 -2.38
CA ILE A 66 -0.50 0.98 -2.56
C ILE A 66 0.97 1.38 -2.40
N THR A 67 1.68 0.69 -1.51
CA THR A 67 3.12 0.88 -1.33
C THR A 67 3.86 -0.42 -1.62
N ALA A 68 4.82 -0.37 -2.54
CA ALA A 68 5.77 -1.46 -2.77
C ALA A 68 7.09 -1.17 -2.06
N PHE A 69 7.68 -2.20 -1.47
CA PHE A 69 9.02 -2.13 -0.87
C PHE A 69 10.03 -2.67 -1.87
N MET A 70 10.87 -1.79 -2.39
CA MET A 70 11.81 -2.09 -3.48
C MET A 70 13.26 -1.86 -3.04
N ARG A 71 14.20 -2.57 -3.67
CA ARG A 71 15.63 -2.40 -3.41
C ARG A 71 16.48 -2.83 -4.59
N TYR A 72 17.66 -2.24 -4.72
CA TYR A 72 18.70 -2.73 -5.62
C TYR A 72 19.21 -4.11 -5.16
N ALA A 73 19.65 -4.93 -6.11
CA ALA A 73 20.27 -6.21 -5.79
C ALA A 73 21.53 -5.99 -4.94
N GLY A 74 21.62 -6.66 -3.80
CA GLY A 74 22.73 -6.50 -2.84
C GLY A 74 22.54 -5.39 -1.82
N GLN A 75 21.50 -4.55 -1.95
CA GLN A 75 21.14 -3.55 -0.93
C GLN A 75 20.53 -4.23 0.31
N GLY A 76 20.90 -3.77 1.50
CA GLY A 76 20.45 -4.30 2.79
C GLY A 76 19.22 -3.63 3.40
N TRP A 77 18.60 -2.68 2.69
CA TRP A 77 17.41 -1.95 3.13
C TRP A 77 16.43 -1.76 1.97
N GLU A 78 15.17 -1.54 2.30
CA GLU A 78 14.07 -1.38 1.34
C GLU A 78 13.61 0.09 1.30
N ILE A 79 13.23 0.53 0.10
CA ILE A 79 12.68 1.86 -0.18
C ILE A 79 11.17 1.69 -0.43
N PRO A 80 10.31 2.44 0.29
CA PRO A 80 8.89 2.47 -0.01
C PRO A 80 8.64 3.27 -1.29
N VAL A 81 7.90 2.69 -2.22
CA VAL A 81 7.52 3.27 -3.51
C VAL A 81 6.00 3.29 -3.59
N LEU A 82 5.43 4.48 -3.74
CA LEU A 82 3.99 4.63 -3.96
C LEU A 82 3.64 4.17 -5.37
N LEU A 83 2.64 3.30 -5.47
CA LEU A 83 2.15 2.77 -6.72
C LEU A 83 0.77 3.37 -7.04
N PRO A 84 0.49 3.65 -8.32
CA PRO A 84 -0.86 3.98 -8.73
C PRO A 84 -1.79 2.77 -8.53
N ASP A 85 -3.05 3.02 -8.18
CA ASP A 85 -4.10 2.01 -8.10
C ASP A 85 -4.62 1.67 -9.50
N GLU A 86 -3.73 1.15 -10.35
CA GLU A 86 -4.04 0.70 -11.70
C GLU A 86 -3.32 -0.63 -12.01
N PRO A 87 -3.90 -1.50 -12.86
CA PRO A 87 -3.24 -2.74 -13.25
C PRO A 87 -1.95 -2.49 -14.02
N PHE A 88 -0.92 -3.30 -13.75
CA PHE A 88 0.31 -3.32 -14.51
C PHE A 88 0.11 -3.95 -15.90
N GLY A 89 0.63 -3.30 -16.94
CA GLY A 89 0.67 -3.80 -18.32
C GLY A 89 2.05 -4.32 -18.74
N ASP A 90 2.32 -4.36 -20.04
CA ASP A 90 3.62 -4.79 -20.60
C ASP A 90 4.76 -3.82 -20.25
N ASP A 91 4.42 -2.57 -19.92
CA ASP A 91 5.35 -1.51 -19.54
C ASP A 91 5.66 -1.47 -18.03
N ALA A 92 5.17 -2.44 -17.27
CA ALA A 92 5.24 -2.47 -15.81
C ALA A 92 6.66 -2.28 -15.26
N VAL A 93 7.64 -2.98 -15.84
CA VAL A 93 9.04 -2.88 -15.39
C VAL A 93 9.60 -1.48 -15.63
N ALA A 94 9.26 -0.84 -16.76
CA ALA A 94 9.70 0.52 -17.04
C ALA A 94 9.07 1.53 -16.08
N LYS A 95 7.75 1.39 -15.82
CA LYS A 95 7.04 2.22 -14.83
C LYS A 95 7.61 2.06 -13.42
N LEU A 96 7.79 0.82 -12.96
CA LEU A 96 8.33 0.54 -11.63
C LEU A 96 9.75 1.08 -11.44
N LYS A 97 10.59 1.03 -12.48
CA LYS A 97 11.90 1.67 -12.45
C LYS A 97 11.79 3.19 -12.36
N SER A 98 10.94 3.79 -13.18
CA SER A 98 10.71 5.24 -13.17
C SER A 98 10.12 5.75 -11.85
N LEU A 99 9.36 4.94 -11.12
CA LEU A 99 8.83 5.28 -9.80
C LEU A 99 9.86 5.11 -8.67
N PHE A 100 10.91 4.32 -8.92
CA PHE A 100 11.94 4.00 -7.94
C PHE A 100 13.17 4.92 -8.01
N GLU A 101 13.41 5.53 -9.18
CA GLU A 101 14.45 6.55 -9.43
C GLU A 101 14.01 7.95 -8.97
#